data_AF-A0AAC9FCQ4-F1
#
_entry.id   AF-A0AAC9FCQ4-F1
#
_cell.length_a   1.000
_cell.length_b   1.000
_cell.length_c   1.000
_cell.angle_alpha   90.00
_cell.angle_beta   90.00
_cell.angle_gamma   90.00
#
_symmetry.space_group_name_H-M   'P 1'
#
loop_
_entity.id
_entity.type
_entity.pdbx_description
1 polymer ?
#
loop_
_entity_poly.entity_id
_entity_poly.type
_entity_poly.pdbx_seq_one_letter_code
_entity_poly.pdbx_strand_id
1 'polypeptide(L)' 'MPDPVVVVDVDEDPQVKARWGDHVPVTFVDGVLIAYWFLDRDTLVSALEDGPNPVPVVP' A
#
# COMPACT_ATOMS: atom_id res chain seq x y z
N MET A 1 -13.64 9.26 13.82
CA MET A 1 -12.29 9.10 13.22
C MET A 1 -12.40 7.93 12.27
N PRO A 2 -11.88 8.01 11.03
CA PRO A 2 -11.78 6.81 10.20
C PRO A 2 -10.95 5.76 10.93
N ASP A 3 -11.16 4.49 10.59
CA ASP A 3 -10.31 3.43 11.12
C ASP A 3 -8.85 3.70 10.74
N PRO A 4 -7.90 3.52 11.65
CA PRO A 4 -6.48 3.83 11.41
C PRO A 4 -5.86 2.95 10.32
N VAL A 5 -6.55 1.87 9.92
CA VAL A 5 -6.15 0.97 8.84
C VAL A 5 -7.40 0.58 8.06
N VAL A 6 -7.32 0.61 6.74
CA VAL A 6 -8.35 0.13 5.82
C VAL A 6 -7.76 -0.98 4.96
N VAL A 7 -8.46 -2.11 4.86
CA VAL A 7 -8.10 -3.20 3.95
C VAL A 7 -9.08 -3.17 2.78
N VAL A 8 -8.55 -3.15 1.57
CA VAL A 8 -9.34 -3.22 0.33
C VAL A 8 -9.05 -4.56 -0.33
N ASP A 9 -10.09 -5.38 -0.53
CA ASP A 9 -9.97 -6.58 -1.34
C ASP A 9 -9.92 -6.17 -2.82
N VAL A 10 -8.80 -6.46 -3.48
CA VAL A 10 -8.60 -6.09 -4.87
C VAL A 10 -9.55 -6.84 -5.80
N ASP A 11 -10.05 -8.01 -5.40
CA ASP A 11 -10.91 -8.84 -6.24
C ASP A 11 -12.34 -8.30 -6.36
N GLU A 12 -12.76 -7.41 -5.45
CA GLU A 12 -14.11 -6.83 -5.44
C GLU A 12 -14.32 -5.72 -6.47
N ASP A 13 -13.25 -5.04 -6.92
CA ASP A 13 -13.30 -3.98 -7.94
C ASP A 13 -12.38 -4.32 -9.14
N PRO A 14 -12.95 -4.53 -10.34
CA PRO A 14 -12.17 -4.82 -11.54
C PRO A 14 -11.08 -3.78 -11.89
N GLN A 15 -11.28 -2.51 -11.55
CA GLN A 15 -10.29 -1.46 -11.81
C GLN A 15 -9.12 -1.57 -10.83
N VAL A 16 -9.40 -1.88 -9.56
CA VAL A 16 -8.38 -2.11 -8.53
C VAL A 16 -7.60 -3.39 -8.84
N LYS A 17 -8.31 -4.48 -9.21
CA LYS A 17 -7.70 -5.74 -9.64
C LYS A 17 -6.79 -5.55 -10.84
N ALA A 18 -7.24 -4.85 -11.88
CA ALA A 18 -6.45 -4.60 -13.08
C ALA A 18 -5.17 -3.81 -12.77
N ARG A 19 -5.19 -2.96 -11.74
CA ARG A 19 -4.05 -2.13 -11.37
C ARG A 19 -3.07 -2.82 -10.42
N TRP A 20 -3.56 -3.61 -9.48
CA TRP A 20 -2.74 -4.10 -8.36
C TRP A 20 -2.72 -5.62 -8.21
N GLY A 21 -3.55 -6.36 -8.94
CA GLY A 21 -3.79 -7.80 -8.73
C GLY A 21 -2.53 -8.67 -8.77
N ASP A 22 -1.56 -8.35 -9.63
CA ASP A 22 -0.29 -9.08 -9.73
C ASP A 22 0.74 -8.69 -8.66
N HIS A 23 0.46 -7.62 -7.90
CA HIS A 23 1.41 -7.01 -6.96
C HIS A 23 0.94 -7.00 -5.51
N VAL A 24 -0.16 -7.69 -5.21
CA VAL A 24 -0.72 -7.74 -3.86
C VAL A 24 0.18 -8.51 -2.86
N PRO A 25 0.18 -8.12 -1.58
CA PRO A 25 -0.43 -6.90 -1.04
C PRO A 25 0.32 -5.63 -1.49
N VAL A 26 -0.43 -4.54 -1.65
CA VAL A 26 0.10 -3.18 -1.80
C VAL A 26 -0.20 -2.37 -0.55
N THR A 27 0.77 -1.61 -0.05
CA THR A 27 0.58 -0.82 1.18
C THR A 27 0.74 0.66 0.90
N PHE A 28 -0.25 1.43 1.33
CA PHE A 28 -0.23 2.88 1.28
C PHE A 28 -0.20 3.47 2.68
N VAL A 29 0.59 4.52 2.86
CA VAL A 29 0.54 5.41 4.03
C VAL A 29 0.31 6.82 3.49
N ASP A 30 -0.69 7.51 4.01
CA ASP A 30 -1.10 8.86 3.56
C ASP A 30 -1.24 8.98 2.02
N GLY A 31 -1.74 7.93 1.38
CA GLY A 31 -1.94 7.86 -0.07
C GLY A 31 -0.68 7.59 -0.90
N VAL A 32 0.47 7.41 -0.25
CA VAL A 32 1.75 7.10 -0.91
C VAL A 32 2.02 5.61 -0.84
N LEU A 33 2.32 5.00 -1.98
CA LEU A 33 2.70 3.60 -2.09
C LEU A 33 4.09 3.38 -1.51
N ILE A 34 4.20 2.51 -0.51
CA ILE A 34 5.47 2.22 0.18
C ILE A 34 5.94 0.77 -0.01
N ALA A 35 5.09 -0.15 -0.47
CA ALA A 35 5.46 -1.55 -0.63
C ALA A 35 4.55 -2.34 -1.58
N TYR A 36 5.15 -3.38 -2.17
CA TYR A 36 4.52 -4.45 -2.94
C TYR A 36 4.98 -5.81 -2.39
N TRP A 37 4.09 -6.81 -2.36
CA TRP A 37 4.30 -8.21 -1.93
C TRP A 37 4.76 -8.40 -0.47
N PHE A 38 5.75 -7.63 -0.01
CA PHE A 38 6.34 -7.69 1.31
C PHE A 38 6.50 -6.26 1.86
N LEU A 39 6.22 -6.10 3.15
CA LEU A 39 6.47 -4.88 3.90
C LEU A 39 7.28 -5.24 5.14
N ASP A 40 8.45 -4.63 5.29
CA ASP A 40 9.24 -4.77 6.50
C ASP A 40 8.81 -3.72 7.56
N ARG A 41 9.16 -4.02 8.82
CA ARG A 41 8.80 -3.19 9.97
C ARG A 41 9.37 -1.79 9.87
N ASP A 42 10.63 -1.66 9.48
CA ASP A 42 11.36 -0.39 9.57
C ASP A 42 10.85 0.59 8.51
N THR A 43 10.52 0.09 7.31
CA THR A 43 9.83 0.86 6.27
C THR A 43 8.46 1.36 6.76
N LEU A 44 7.66 0.49 7.38
CA LEU A 44 6.34 0.90 7.89
C LEU A 44 6.46 1.93 9.02
N VAL A 45 7.32 1.69 10.01
CA VAL A 45 7.51 2.59 11.15
C VAL A 45 8.00 3.95 10.69
N SER A 46 9.03 4.00 9.82
CA SER A 46 9.54 5.25 9.27
C SER A 46 8.45 6.00 8.50
N ALA A 47 7.62 5.30 7.71
CA ALA A 47 6.53 5.92 6.97
C ALA A 47 5.46 6.56 7.89
N LEU A 48 5.20 5.96 9.04
CA LEU A 48 4.21 6.45 10.01
C LEU A 48 4.75 7.57 10.91
N GLU A 49 6.05 7.55 11.23
CA GLU A 49 6.68 8.52 12.15
C GLU A 49 7.25 9.73 11.39
N ASP A 50 7.96 9.49 10.29
CA ASP A 50 8.70 10.50 9.54
C ASP A 50 8.02 10.88 8.20
N GLY A 51 7.03 10.08 7.78
CA GLY A 51 6.31 10.23 6.52
C GLY A 51 6.76 9.23 5.44
N PRO A 52 5.88 8.91 4.47
CA PRO A 52 6.13 7.84 3.51
C PRO A 52 7.17 8.22 2.44
N ASN A 53 8.08 7.29 2.15
CA ASN A 53 9.00 7.37 1.01
C ASN A 53 8.46 6.52 -0.15
N PRO A 54 8.15 7.10 -1.33
CA PRO A 54 7.55 6.36 -2.44
C PRO A 54 8.50 5.31 -3.02
N VAL A 55 7.97 4.12 -3.27
CA VAL A 55 8.67 3.11 -4.10
C VAL A 55 8.40 3.33 -5.59
N PRO A 56 9.31 2.91 -6.48
CA PRO A 56 9.04 2.93 -7.92
C PRO A 56 7.76 2.16 -8.24
N VAL A 57 6.88 2.79 -9.01
CA VAL A 57 5.63 2.18 -9.45
C VAL A 57 5.94 1.15 -10.53
N VAL A 58 5.55 -0.10 -10.27
CA VAL A 58 5.59 -1.16 -11.28
C VAL A 58 4.44 -0.94 -12.28
N PRO A 59 4.70 -0.93 -13.60
CA PRO A 59 3.67 -0.70 -14.63
C PRO A 59 2.55 -1.72 -14.61
#